data_AF-A0A9E3TRE4-F1
#
_entry.id   AF-A0A9E3TRE4-F1
#
_cell.length_a   1.000
_cell.length_b   1.000
_cell.length_c   1.000
_cell.angle_alpha   90.00
_cell.angle_beta   90.00
_cell.angle_gamma   90.00
#
_symmetry.space_group_name_H-M   'P 1'
#
loop_
_entity.id
_entity.type
_entity.pdbx_description
1 polymer ?
#
loop_
_entity_poly.entity_id
_entity_poly.type
_entity_poly.pdbx_seq_one_letter_code
_entity_poly.pdbx_strand_id
1 'polypeptide(L)'
;MDISSLIERYVGRIVRVSTGGHKSYVGTLASVYGDCIRLEQTLTVSELEEDSWSQRMYAFDPDLDAHCRDAETVIHFHAVGSVTCLEDIPPPAASERGGDAGVCSARRPAIVIADRTADNSDAGETETDECCVSALDNTRLCVELGCDLLGLVDSAHGGDLLNRITEVRSRVASELGLVIPKIRVRDNIQLPRTSYRIELAGCTVASGELKPLQLLAIDDERQKDGSIVDPVFGVPARWINCRARSEYERRGATVVEPTAVVATHLTNVILHHAKSLLSYGAVRDLLDELRTTAPRLVSDLVPNVVPVPVLHRVLGQLLEERVPIRQCGMILESIGRHAGQVDAEELLRLVRVDCSHILCGAYCDGVGVLRVVVLDCEAEHKLEQVYTGGETDTRQTAATIASVKEQWRDTVDSNGTPIVVKDGRLRPWLWRKLNERSVTSIPVLCEDELVASTEVESIGSISLESSHASERDERVLPR
;
A
#
# COMPACT_ATOMS: atom_id res chain seq x y z
N MET A 1 -6.24 -29.55 -23.89
CA MET A 1 -6.46 -30.91 -23.35
C MET A 1 -6.49 -30.75 -21.85
N ASP A 2 -7.53 -31.25 -21.20
CA ASP A 2 -7.67 -31.15 -19.76
C ASP A 2 -6.63 -32.05 -19.08
N ILE A 3 -5.81 -31.48 -18.19
CA ILE A 3 -4.71 -32.19 -17.52
C ILE A 3 -5.27 -33.40 -16.74
N SER A 4 -6.43 -33.24 -16.12
CA SER A 4 -7.17 -34.29 -15.39
C SER A 4 -7.41 -35.53 -16.24
N SER A 5 -7.91 -35.34 -17.47
CA SER A 5 -8.21 -36.45 -18.40
C SER A 5 -6.98 -37.25 -18.85
N LEU A 6 -5.79 -36.64 -18.77
CA LEU A 6 -4.54 -37.27 -19.16
C LEU A 6 -3.94 -38.07 -17.99
N ILE A 7 -4.10 -37.57 -16.77
CA ILE A 7 -3.62 -38.20 -15.54
C ILE A 7 -4.54 -39.35 -15.10
N GLU A 8 -5.85 -39.24 -15.35
CA GLU A 8 -6.84 -40.32 -15.10
C GLU A 8 -6.44 -41.67 -15.71
N ARG A 9 -5.65 -41.68 -16.80
CA ARG A 9 -5.17 -42.91 -17.44
C ARG A 9 -4.20 -43.73 -16.58
N TYR A 10 -3.60 -43.11 -15.57
CA TYR A 10 -2.64 -43.76 -14.68
C TYR A 10 -3.27 -44.20 -13.35
N VAL A 11 -4.58 -44.05 -13.17
CA VAL A 11 -5.27 -44.48 -11.94
C VAL A 11 -5.07 -45.99 -11.74
N GLY A 12 -4.65 -46.37 -10.53
CA GLY A 12 -4.27 -47.73 -10.14
C GLY A 12 -2.81 -48.10 -10.45
N ARG A 13 -2.00 -47.19 -11.00
CA ARG A 13 -0.58 -47.43 -11.30
C ARG A 13 0.35 -46.67 -10.36
N ILE A 14 1.59 -47.14 -10.26
CA ILE A 14 2.65 -46.48 -9.49
C ILE A 14 3.19 -45.31 -10.30
N VAL A 15 3.04 -44.10 -9.76
CA VAL A 15 3.48 -42.86 -10.40
C VAL A 15 4.46 -42.12 -9.51
N ARG A 16 5.43 -41.48 -10.15
CA ARG A 16 6.28 -40.46 -9.55
C ARG A 16 5.72 -39.08 -9.89
N VAL A 17 5.36 -38.32 -8.88
CA VAL A 17 4.92 -36.93 -9.01
C VAL A 17 5.99 -36.01 -8.45
N SER A 18 6.62 -35.23 -9.33
CA SER A 18 7.56 -34.17 -8.92
C SER A 18 6.77 -32.89 -8.72
N THR A 19 6.94 -32.23 -7.57
CA THR A 19 6.41 -30.89 -7.35
C THR A 19 7.42 -29.82 -7.75
N GLY A 20 6.94 -28.62 -8.08
CA GLY A 20 7.79 -27.48 -8.49
C GLY A 20 8.82 -27.03 -7.44
N GLY A 21 8.75 -27.53 -6.20
CA GLY A 21 9.65 -27.21 -5.09
C GLY A 21 10.66 -28.31 -4.73
N HIS A 22 11.15 -29.09 -5.71
CA HIS A 22 12.16 -30.16 -5.55
C HIS A 22 11.78 -31.39 -4.71
N LYS A 23 10.53 -31.50 -4.22
CA LYS A 23 10.03 -32.73 -3.58
C LYS A 23 9.45 -33.67 -4.64
N SER A 24 9.84 -34.95 -4.58
CA SER A 24 9.24 -36.01 -5.41
C SER A 24 8.47 -36.97 -4.51
N TYR A 25 7.25 -37.30 -4.91
CA TYR A 25 6.41 -38.30 -4.27
C TYR A 25 6.31 -39.53 -5.17
N VAL A 26 6.39 -40.72 -4.60
CA VAL A 26 6.17 -41.99 -5.30
C VAL A 26 5.06 -42.74 -4.58
N GLY A 27 4.04 -43.17 -5.30
CA GLY A 27 2.91 -43.89 -4.72
C GLY A 27 1.93 -44.37 -5.79
N THR A 28 0.90 -45.10 -5.36
CA THR A 28 -0.15 -45.59 -6.25
C THR A 28 -1.19 -44.49 -6.47
N LEU A 29 -1.48 -44.16 -7.73
CA LEU A 29 -2.49 -43.15 -8.05
C LEU A 29 -3.91 -43.69 -7.77
N ALA A 30 -4.50 -43.31 -6.64
CA ALA A 30 -5.80 -43.84 -6.23
C ALA A 30 -6.97 -43.20 -7.01
N SER A 31 -6.93 -41.89 -7.20
CA SER A 31 -8.01 -41.13 -7.85
C SER A 31 -7.58 -39.71 -8.21
N VAL A 32 -8.23 -39.13 -9.21
CA VAL A 32 -8.09 -37.73 -9.61
C VAL A 32 -9.43 -37.04 -9.34
N TYR A 33 -9.44 -35.98 -8.52
CA TYR A 33 -10.65 -35.24 -8.18
C TYR A 33 -10.46 -33.75 -8.46
N GLY A 34 -11.28 -33.18 -9.35
CA GLY A 34 -11.27 -31.74 -9.62
C GLY A 34 -9.88 -31.24 -10.04
N ASP A 35 -9.23 -30.48 -9.14
CA ASP A 35 -7.89 -29.88 -9.31
C ASP A 35 -6.79 -30.60 -8.50
N CYS A 36 -7.03 -31.85 -8.07
CA CYS A 36 -6.15 -32.60 -7.16
C CYS A 36 -5.94 -34.06 -7.59
N ILE A 37 -4.78 -34.59 -7.19
CA ILE A 37 -4.39 -35.99 -7.31
C ILE A 37 -4.26 -36.60 -5.93
N ARG A 38 -4.85 -37.77 -5.70
CA ARG A 38 -4.68 -38.56 -4.47
C ARG A 38 -3.76 -39.75 -4.73
N LEU A 39 -2.66 -39.81 -3.97
CA LEU A 39 -1.72 -40.92 -3.94
C LEU A 39 -1.94 -41.73 -2.65
N GLU A 40 -2.01 -43.04 -2.80
CA GLU A 40 -1.98 -44.00 -1.70
C GLU A 40 -0.59 -44.64 -1.62
N GLN A 41 -0.21 -45.04 -0.41
CA GLN A 41 1.08 -45.67 -0.14
C GLN A 41 2.27 -44.80 -0.55
N THR A 42 2.22 -43.52 -0.17
CA THR A 42 3.15 -42.50 -0.67
C THR A 42 4.46 -42.47 0.11
N LEU A 43 5.58 -42.40 -0.61
CA LEU A 43 6.91 -42.10 -0.09
C LEU A 43 7.43 -40.76 -0.63
N THR A 44 8.05 -39.98 0.26
CA THR A 44 8.74 -38.74 -0.11
C THR A 44 10.22 -39.04 -0.39
N VAL A 45 10.71 -38.62 -1.56
CA VAL A 45 12.08 -38.91 -2.04
C VAL A 45 13.14 -37.97 -1.43
N SER A 46 12.76 -37.12 -0.47
CA SER A 46 13.61 -36.05 0.08
C SER A 46 14.71 -36.52 1.06
N GLU A 47 14.76 -37.80 1.44
CA GLU A 47 15.61 -38.29 2.55
C GLU A 47 16.63 -39.38 2.18
N LEU A 48 16.86 -39.65 0.90
CA LEU A 48 17.86 -40.64 0.47
C LEU A 48 18.67 -40.07 -0.69
N GLU A 49 19.99 -40.19 -0.61
CA GLU A 49 20.94 -39.73 -1.63
C GLU A 49 20.57 -40.27 -3.03
N GLU A 50 20.57 -39.37 -4.03
CA GLU A 50 20.15 -39.63 -5.43
C GLU A 50 20.83 -40.87 -6.05
N ASP A 51 22.00 -41.27 -5.56
CA ASP A 51 22.80 -42.36 -6.13
C ASP A 51 22.28 -43.78 -5.80
N SER A 52 21.48 -43.99 -4.73
CA SER A 52 20.92 -45.33 -4.41
C SER A 52 19.48 -45.55 -4.92
N TRP A 53 18.80 -44.46 -5.32
CA TRP A 53 17.38 -44.50 -5.71
C TRP A 53 17.12 -45.24 -7.02
N SER A 54 18.04 -45.16 -7.98
CA SER A 54 17.87 -45.83 -9.27
C SER A 54 17.73 -47.35 -9.14
N GLN A 55 18.37 -47.96 -8.13
CA GLN A 55 18.24 -49.38 -7.81
C GLN A 55 17.00 -49.69 -6.96
N ARG A 56 16.64 -48.80 -6.02
CA ARG A 56 15.41 -48.94 -5.20
C ARG A 56 14.12 -48.72 -6.00
N MET A 57 14.17 -47.95 -7.07
CA MET A 57 13.02 -47.66 -7.95
C MET A 57 12.43 -48.94 -8.57
N TYR A 58 13.27 -49.93 -8.90
CA TYR A 58 12.81 -51.23 -9.43
C TYR A 58 12.46 -52.26 -8.35
N ALA A 59 12.75 -51.95 -7.08
CA ALA A 59 12.48 -52.79 -5.93
C ALA A 59 11.36 -52.22 -5.03
N PHE A 60 10.70 -51.13 -5.46
CA PHE A 60 9.58 -50.54 -4.73
C PHE A 60 8.36 -51.46 -4.85
N ASP A 61 8.09 -52.18 -3.77
CA ASP A 61 6.90 -53.02 -3.61
C ASP A 61 6.03 -52.40 -2.49
N PRO A 62 4.88 -51.80 -2.84
CA PRO A 62 4.03 -51.08 -1.88
C PRO A 62 3.46 -51.99 -0.78
N ASP A 63 3.46 -53.32 -0.95
CA ASP A 63 2.98 -54.26 0.07
C ASP A 63 4.05 -54.64 1.11
N LEU A 64 5.34 -54.49 0.78
CA LEU A 64 6.49 -54.91 1.61
C LEU A 64 7.02 -53.80 2.54
N ASP A 65 6.83 -52.52 2.21
CA ASP A 65 7.34 -51.42 3.02
C ASP A 65 6.33 -50.98 4.10
N ALA A 66 6.65 -51.29 5.36
CA ALA A 66 5.78 -51.04 6.52
C ALA A 66 5.48 -49.54 6.80
N HIS A 67 6.30 -48.62 6.28
CA HIS A 67 6.10 -47.17 6.42
C HIS A 67 5.07 -46.60 5.43
N CYS A 68 4.68 -47.37 4.41
CA CYS A 68 3.81 -46.90 3.33
C CYS A 68 2.33 -47.24 3.54
N ARG A 69 2.00 -48.23 4.37
CA ARG A 69 0.67 -48.87 4.34
C ARG A 69 -0.51 -47.93 4.61
N ASP A 70 -0.32 -46.85 5.36
CA ASP A 70 -1.37 -45.89 5.72
C ASP A 70 -1.10 -44.45 5.23
N ALA A 71 -0.10 -44.24 4.37
CA ALA A 71 0.30 -42.90 3.92
C ALA A 71 -0.50 -42.46 2.69
N GLU A 72 -1.50 -41.58 2.89
CA GLU A 72 -2.21 -40.89 1.81
C GLU A 72 -1.66 -39.47 1.62
N THR A 73 -1.47 -39.05 0.37
CA THR A 73 -1.02 -37.69 0.03
C THR A 73 -1.87 -37.11 -1.08
N VAL A 74 -2.35 -35.88 -0.89
CA VAL A 74 -3.12 -35.14 -1.89
C VAL A 74 -2.27 -34.01 -2.45
N ILE A 75 -2.13 -33.95 -3.78
CA ILE A 75 -1.31 -32.97 -4.48
C ILE A 75 -2.20 -32.19 -5.46
N HIS A 76 -2.26 -30.87 -5.32
CA HIS A 76 -2.98 -29.99 -6.25
C HIS A 76 -2.25 -29.86 -7.59
N PHE A 77 -2.96 -29.72 -8.72
CA PHE A 77 -2.34 -29.65 -10.04
C PHE A 77 -1.39 -28.46 -10.21
N HIS A 78 -1.64 -27.32 -9.57
CA HIS A 78 -0.72 -26.18 -9.60
C HIS A 78 0.65 -26.51 -8.98
N ALA A 79 0.72 -27.50 -8.09
CA ALA A 79 1.96 -27.96 -7.49
C ALA A 79 2.62 -29.10 -8.28
N VAL A 80 1.95 -29.69 -9.28
CA VAL A 80 2.47 -30.81 -10.09
C VAL A 80 3.37 -30.28 -11.20
N GLY A 81 4.67 -30.55 -11.09
CA GLY A 81 5.65 -30.24 -12.14
C GLY A 81 5.73 -31.32 -13.22
N SER A 82 5.78 -32.60 -12.82
CA SER A 82 5.72 -33.72 -13.75
C SER A 82 5.14 -34.98 -13.11
N VAL A 83 4.45 -35.80 -13.91
CA VAL A 83 3.96 -37.13 -13.52
C VAL A 83 4.57 -38.16 -14.46
N THR A 84 5.30 -39.13 -13.90
CA THR A 84 5.94 -40.21 -14.65
C THR A 84 5.44 -41.55 -14.12
N CYS A 85 4.91 -42.41 -14.99
CA CYS A 85 4.55 -43.77 -14.62
C CYS A 85 5.82 -44.63 -14.54
N LEU A 86 6.02 -45.34 -13.43
CA LEU A 86 7.26 -46.09 -13.21
C LEU A 86 7.42 -47.27 -14.18
N GLU A 87 6.29 -47.87 -14.58
CA GLU A 87 6.24 -48.97 -15.56
C GLU A 87 6.71 -48.56 -16.97
N ASP A 88 6.67 -47.27 -17.29
CA ASP A 88 7.11 -46.74 -18.59
C ASP A 88 8.62 -46.44 -18.63
N ILE A 89 9.34 -46.64 -17.51
CA ILE A 89 10.78 -46.39 -17.39
C ILE A 89 11.54 -47.69 -17.73
N PRO A 90 12.39 -47.71 -18.78
CA PRO A 90 13.19 -48.87 -19.09
C PRO A 90 14.27 -49.10 -18.01
N PRO A 91 14.52 -50.36 -17.59
CA PRO A 91 15.55 -50.69 -16.61
C PRO A 91 16.92 -50.18 -17.05
N PRO A 92 17.78 -49.71 -16.11
CA PRO A 92 19.13 -49.27 -16.45
C PRO A 92 19.89 -50.43 -17.08
N ALA A 93 20.44 -50.18 -18.27
CA ALA A 93 21.21 -51.18 -19.00
C ALA A 93 22.37 -51.66 -18.11
N ALA A 94 22.36 -52.95 -17.76
CA ALA A 94 23.51 -53.60 -17.15
C ALA A 94 24.72 -53.42 -18.08
N SER A 95 25.87 -53.07 -17.51
CA SER A 95 27.10 -52.81 -18.27
C SER A 95 27.53 -54.05 -19.06
N GLU A 96 27.30 -54.07 -20.37
CA GLU A 96 27.89 -55.05 -21.28
C GLU A 96 28.95 -54.40 -22.15
N ARG A 97 30.16 -54.99 -22.12
CA ARG A 97 31.29 -54.65 -22.97
C ARG A 97 31.02 -55.13 -24.40
N GLY A 98 31.07 -54.20 -25.35
CA GLY A 98 31.51 -54.46 -26.73
C GLY A 98 30.42 -54.61 -27.78
N GLY A 99 30.59 -53.85 -28.89
CA GLY A 99 30.24 -54.32 -30.23
C GLY A 99 28.92 -53.84 -30.84
N ASP A 100 29.03 -52.74 -31.59
CA ASP A 100 28.35 -52.45 -32.86
C ASP A 100 26.83 -52.17 -32.93
N ALA A 101 26.50 -51.41 -33.99
CA ALA A 101 25.33 -50.56 -34.21
C ALA A 101 23.91 -51.17 -34.07
N GLY A 102 22.98 -50.34 -33.59
CA GLY A 102 21.53 -50.60 -33.67
C GLY A 102 20.68 -49.45 -33.13
N VAL A 103 20.19 -48.59 -34.03
CA VAL A 103 19.18 -47.57 -33.73
C VAL A 103 17.88 -48.25 -33.29
N CYS A 104 17.42 -47.96 -32.07
CA CYS A 104 16.04 -48.20 -31.64
C CYS A 104 15.51 -46.98 -30.87
N SER A 105 14.75 -46.17 -31.61
CA SER A 105 13.78 -45.19 -31.10
C SER A 105 12.76 -45.89 -30.19
N ALA A 106 12.57 -45.39 -28.97
CA ALA A 106 11.44 -45.75 -28.13
C ALA A 106 10.95 -44.54 -27.31
N ARG A 107 9.68 -44.22 -27.58
CA ARG A 107 8.78 -43.20 -27.05
C ARG A 107 9.01 -42.85 -25.57
N ARG A 108 9.19 -41.55 -25.28
CA ARG A 108 8.92 -40.96 -23.96
C ARG A 108 7.46 -40.50 -23.91
N PRO A 109 6.58 -41.06 -23.07
CA PRO A 109 5.37 -40.38 -22.64
C PRO A 109 5.67 -39.65 -21.31
N ALA A 110 6.60 -38.69 -21.33
CA ALA A 110 6.74 -37.74 -20.22
C ALA A 110 5.92 -36.50 -20.59
N ILE A 111 4.82 -36.26 -19.88
CA ILE A 111 4.07 -35.01 -20.02
C ILE A 111 4.88 -33.95 -19.27
N VAL A 112 5.70 -33.21 -20.00
CA VAL A 112 6.40 -32.02 -19.47
C VAL A 112 5.43 -30.85 -19.61
N ILE A 113 4.85 -30.40 -18.50
CA ILE A 113 4.05 -29.18 -18.46
C ILE A 113 5.03 -28.02 -18.48
N ALA A 114 5.05 -27.26 -19.58
CA ALA A 114 5.93 -26.11 -19.74
C ALA A 114 5.52 -24.98 -18.79
N ASP A 115 6.52 -24.48 -18.06
CA ASP A 115 6.43 -23.50 -16.99
C ASP A 115 5.82 -22.16 -17.47
N ARG A 116 4.70 -21.76 -16.86
CA ARG A 116 4.25 -20.36 -16.88
C ARG A 116 4.83 -19.74 -15.62
N THR A 117 5.93 -19.01 -15.82
CA THR A 117 6.55 -18.13 -14.84
C THR A 117 5.50 -17.33 -14.08
N ALA A 118 5.26 -17.72 -12.83
CA ALA A 118 4.57 -16.94 -11.84
C ALA A 118 5.39 -17.04 -10.56
N ASP A 119 6.16 -15.99 -10.30
CA ASP A 119 6.62 -15.66 -8.97
C ASP A 119 5.42 -15.64 -8.03
N ASN A 120 5.32 -16.62 -7.13
CA ASN A 120 4.89 -16.34 -5.77
C ASN A 120 5.28 -17.47 -4.81
N SER A 121 5.88 -17.01 -3.73
CA SER A 121 6.30 -17.75 -2.55
C SER A 121 5.13 -18.25 -1.70
N ASP A 122 5.40 -19.39 -1.06
CA ASP A 122 5.10 -19.74 0.34
C ASP A 122 3.80 -20.52 0.65
N ALA A 123 3.98 -21.78 1.08
CA ALA A 123 3.65 -22.24 2.44
C ALA A 123 3.85 -23.77 2.55
N GLY A 124 4.65 -24.17 3.54
CA GLY A 124 4.83 -25.56 3.95
C GLY A 124 5.63 -25.58 5.23
N GLU A 125 4.97 -25.25 6.34
CA GLU A 125 5.54 -25.35 7.68
C GLU A 125 5.84 -26.82 8.02
N THR A 126 7.07 -27.07 8.45
CA THR A 126 7.42 -28.20 9.32
C THR A 126 8.23 -27.62 10.46
N GLU A 127 7.81 -27.96 11.68
CA GLU A 127 8.45 -27.62 12.94
C GLU A 127 9.93 -28.00 12.92
N THR A 128 10.79 -26.98 12.95
CA THR A 128 12.18 -27.10 13.41
C THR A 128 12.47 -25.92 14.31
N ASP A 129 12.88 -26.24 15.53
CA ASP A 129 13.49 -25.43 16.57
C ASP A 129 13.88 -24.00 16.19
N GLU A 130 13.40 -23.05 17.01
CA GLU A 130 13.78 -21.64 17.13
C GLU A 130 15.05 -21.24 16.35
N CYS A 131 14.92 -21.06 15.03
CA CYS A 131 15.96 -20.41 14.25
C CYS A 131 15.59 -18.96 14.05
N CYS A 132 16.42 -18.11 14.66
CA CYS A 132 16.91 -16.93 14.00
C CYS A 132 15.81 -16.06 13.36
N VAL A 133 15.08 -15.29 14.18
CA VAL A 133 14.33 -14.11 13.71
C VAL A 133 15.22 -13.41 12.69
N SER A 134 14.81 -13.38 11.41
CA SER A 134 15.63 -12.80 10.36
C SER A 134 16.04 -11.41 10.83
N ALA A 135 17.33 -11.13 10.97
CA ALA A 135 17.82 -9.89 11.58
C ALA A 135 17.34 -8.62 10.85
N LEU A 136 16.82 -8.78 9.63
CA LEU A 136 16.24 -7.73 8.80
C LEU A 136 14.72 -7.95 8.68
N ASP A 137 13.92 -7.28 9.51
CA ASP A 137 12.49 -7.14 9.25
C ASP A 137 12.28 -5.96 8.28
N ASN A 138 11.93 -6.25 7.03
CA ASN A 138 11.63 -5.24 6.01
C ASN A 138 10.17 -4.76 6.04
N THR A 139 9.41 -5.10 7.09
CA THR A 139 8.01 -4.66 7.25
C THR A 139 7.96 -3.15 7.46
N ARG A 140 7.42 -2.44 6.46
CA ARG A 140 7.25 -0.98 6.54
C ARG A 140 5.95 -0.58 7.23
N LEU A 141 4.88 -1.34 7.06
CA LEU A 141 3.57 -1.05 7.65
C LEU A 141 3.01 -2.29 8.34
N CYS A 142 2.63 -2.13 9.61
CA CYS A 142 1.98 -3.14 10.41
C CYS A 142 0.72 -2.57 11.06
N VAL A 143 -0.34 -3.36 11.14
CA VAL A 143 -1.53 -3.07 11.94
C VAL A 143 -1.61 -4.15 13.02
N GLU A 144 -1.45 -3.73 14.27
CA GLU A 144 -1.61 -4.62 15.41
C GLU A 144 -3.02 -4.51 15.99
N LEU A 145 -3.60 -5.65 16.35
CA LEU A 145 -4.97 -5.74 16.86
C LEU A 145 -4.98 -6.39 18.24
N GLY A 146 -5.79 -5.84 19.14
CA GLY A 146 -6.15 -6.50 20.39
C GLY A 146 -7.03 -7.74 20.15
N CYS A 147 -7.07 -8.63 21.12
CA CYS A 147 -7.72 -9.94 20.98
C CYS A 147 -9.21 -9.89 20.62
N ASP A 148 -9.96 -8.87 21.06
CA ASP A 148 -11.41 -8.77 20.78
C ASP A 148 -11.67 -8.21 19.37
N LEU A 149 -10.64 -7.70 18.68
CA LEU A 149 -10.72 -7.19 17.32
C LEU A 149 -10.38 -8.25 16.26
N LEU A 150 -9.91 -9.44 16.65
CA LEU A 150 -9.52 -10.50 15.72
C LEU A 150 -10.69 -10.96 14.83
N GLY A 151 -11.92 -10.91 15.35
CA GLY A 151 -13.13 -11.20 14.57
C GLY A 151 -13.37 -10.24 13.39
N LEU A 152 -12.71 -9.07 13.38
CA LEU A 152 -12.78 -8.12 12.25
C LEU A 152 -11.91 -8.54 11.05
N VAL A 153 -10.92 -9.41 11.29
CA VAL A 153 -10.00 -9.92 10.26
C VAL A 153 -10.55 -11.18 9.60
N ASP A 154 -11.25 -12.01 10.37
CA ASP A 154 -11.69 -13.32 9.91
C ASP A 154 -12.93 -13.22 9.01
N SER A 155 -12.73 -13.46 7.72
CA SER A 155 -13.78 -13.52 6.70
C SER A 155 -14.86 -14.57 7.00
N ALA A 156 -14.54 -15.66 7.68
CA ALA A 156 -15.51 -16.70 8.05
C ALA A 156 -16.52 -16.19 9.10
N HIS A 157 -16.11 -15.23 9.92
CA HIS A 157 -16.93 -14.57 10.93
C HIS A 157 -17.51 -13.24 10.44
N GLY A 158 -17.43 -12.94 9.14
CA GLY A 158 -17.94 -11.71 8.54
C GLY A 158 -17.03 -10.50 8.68
N GLY A 159 -15.76 -10.70 9.04
CA GLY A 159 -14.74 -9.66 9.05
C GLY A 159 -14.33 -9.25 7.62
N ASP A 160 -14.24 -7.96 7.37
CA ASP A 160 -13.90 -7.39 6.06
C ASP A 160 -12.61 -6.55 6.07
N LEU A 161 -11.87 -6.53 7.20
CA LEU A 161 -10.73 -5.63 7.38
C LEU A 161 -9.61 -5.87 6.35
N LEU A 162 -9.29 -7.12 6.01
CA LEU A 162 -8.26 -7.45 5.01
C LEU A 162 -8.65 -6.95 3.60
N ASN A 163 -9.93 -7.06 3.25
CA ASN A 163 -10.45 -6.55 1.98
C ASN A 163 -10.35 -5.03 1.94
N ARG A 164 -10.77 -4.34 3.02
CA ARG A 164 -10.64 -2.88 3.13
C ARG A 164 -9.19 -2.42 3.07
N ILE A 165 -8.25 -3.12 3.68
CA ILE A 165 -6.82 -2.80 3.58
C ILE A 165 -6.34 -2.89 2.12
N THR A 166 -6.82 -3.90 1.38
CA THR A 166 -6.50 -4.06 -0.05
C THR A 166 -7.11 -2.94 -0.91
N GLU A 167 -8.35 -2.54 -0.61
CA GLU A 167 -9.01 -1.39 -1.23
C GLU A 167 -8.27 -0.08 -0.95
N VAL A 168 -7.83 0.15 0.30
CA VAL A 168 -7.03 1.32 0.68
C VAL A 168 -5.74 1.37 -0.14
N ARG A 169 -5.02 0.24 -0.27
CA ARG A 169 -3.80 0.18 -1.09
C ARG A 169 -4.08 0.53 -2.55
N SER A 170 -5.15 -0.03 -3.12
CA SER A 170 -5.54 0.19 -4.51
C SER A 170 -5.98 1.64 -4.74
N ARG A 171 -6.72 2.21 -3.79
CA ARG A 171 -7.19 3.60 -3.82
C ARG A 171 -6.02 4.57 -3.81
N VAL A 172 -5.07 4.44 -2.88
CA VAL A 172 -3.91 5.33 -2.81
C VAL A 172 -3.02 5.18 -4.04
N ALA A 173 -2.84 3.97 -4.57
CA ALA A 173 -2.12 3.76 -5.82
C ALA A 173 -2.84 4.47 -7.00
N SER A 174 -4.17 4.38 -7.07
CA SER A 174 -4.96 5.03 -8.11
C SER A 174 -5.05 6.55 -7.95
N GLU A 175 -5.04 7.09 -6.74
CA GLU A 175 -5.15 8.53 -6.47
C GLU A 175 -3.79 9.21 -6.60
N LEU A 176 -2.76 8.70 -5.91
CA LEU A 176 -1.44 9.32 -5.84
C LEU A 176 -0.40 8.71 -6.78
N GLY A 177 -0.58 7.50 -7.30
CA GLY A 177 0.48 6.78 -8.02
C GLY A 177 1.55 6.19 -7.11
N LEU A 178 1.27 6.08 -5.81
CA LEU A 178 2.17 5.48 -4.83
C LEU A 178 1.86 4.00 -4.65
N VAL A 179 2.80 3.13 -5.00
CA VAL A 179 2.70 1.69 -4.74
C VAL A 179 3.02 1.40 -3.27
N ILE A 180 2.00 1.07 -2.49
CA ILE A 180 2.15 0.77 -1.06
C ILE A 180 2.61 -0.68 -0.89
N PRO A 181 3.64 -0.96 -0.07
CA PRO A 181 4.07 -2.31 0.25
C PRO A 181 2.94 -3.13 0.90
N LYS A 182 3.12 -4.45 0.98
CA LYS A 182 2.16 -5.31 1.70
C LYS A 182 2.07 -4.85 3.16
N ILE A 183 0.84 -4.66 3.66
CA ILE A 183 0.56 -4.24 5.04
C ILE A 183 0.36 -5.52 5.85
N ARG A 184 1.18 -5.73 6.88
CA ARG A 184 1.05 -6.90 7.76
C ARG A 184 0.00 -6.62 8.83
N VAL A 185 -0.82 -7.62 9.16
CA VAL A 185 -1.75 -7.57 10.29
C VAL A 185 -1.28 -8.59 11.32
N ARG A 186 -1.11 -8.16 12.57
CA ARG A 186 -0.64 -9.01 13.68
C ARG A 186 -1.59 -8.87 14.87
N ASP A 187 -1.74 -9.94 15.63
CA ASP A 187 -2.33 -9.85 16.96
C ASP A 187 -1.27 -9.41 17.97
N ASN A 188 -1.68 -8.59 18.94
CA ASN A 188 -0.79 -8.21 20.04
C ASN A 188 -1.54 -8.33 21.37
N ILE A 189 -1.18 -9.36 22.14
CA ILE A 189 -1.79 -9.69 23.43
C ILE A 189 -1.49 -8.60 24.49
N GLN A 190 -0.43 -7.81 24.30
CA GLN A 190 -0.09 -6.72 25.21
C GLN A 190 -0.95 -5.48 25.00
N LEU A 191 -1.64 -5.36 23.86
CA LEU A 191 -2.58 -4.27 23.62
C LEU A 191 -3.87 -4.47 24.43
N PRO A 192 -4.54 -3.37 24.84
CA PRO A 192 -5.89 -3.47 25.36
C PRO A 192 -6.80 -4.19 24.35
N ARG A 193 -7.72 -5.01 24.84
CA ARG A 193 -8.49 -5.96 24.03
C ARG A 193 -9.22 -5.33 22.84
N THR A 194 -9.72 -4.12 23.03
CA THR A 194 -10.51 -3.31 22.09
C THR A 194 -9.67 -2.29 21.29
N SER A 195 -8.35 -2.28 21.47
CA SER A 195 -7.47 -1.29 20.84
C SER A 195 -6.75 -1.85 19.61
N TYR A 196 -6.43 -0.96 18.68
CA TYR A 196 -5.54 -1.23 17.56
C TYR A 196 -4.40 -0.22 17.51
N ARG A 197 -3.33 -0.61 16.82
CA ARG A 197 -2.15 0.21 16.62
C ARG A 197 -1.69 0.10 15.17
N ILE A 198 -1.27 1.22 14.60
CA ILE A 198 -0.65 1.28 13.29
C ILE A 198 0.82 1.63 13.50
N GLU A 199 1.70 0.81 12.93
CA GLU A 199 3.14 0.96 13.03
C GLU A 199 3.78 1.19 11.67
N LEU A 200 4.76 2.08 11.66
CA LEU A 200 5.62 2.36 10.52
C LEU A 200 7.05 1.97 10.90
N ALA A 201 7.62 0.98 10.20
CA ALA A 201 8.97 0.45 10.47
C ALA A 201 9.21 0.09 11.95
N GLY A 202 8.21 -0.51 12.61
CA GLY A 202 8.25 -0.90 14.02
C GLY A 202 8.02 0.23 15.02
N CYS A 203 7.82 1.46 14.56
CA CYS A 203 7.45 2.59 15.41
C CYS A 203 5.94 2.80 15.38
N THR A 204 5.32 2.89 16.56
CA THR A 204 3.90 3.27 16.67
C THR A 204 3.68 4.69 16.14
N VAL A 205 2.91 4.83 15.08
CA VAL A 205 2.55 6.13 14.49
C VAL A 205 1.13 6.56 14.84
N ALA A 206 0.24 5.60 15.04
CA ALA A 206 -1.13 5.86 15.43
C ALA A 206 -1.74 4.72 16.24
N SER A 207 -2.76 5.03 17.03
CA SER A 207 -3.52 4.05 17.79
C SER A 207 -4.96 4.52 17.96
N GLY A 208 -5.88 3.59 18.18
CA GLY A 208 -7.26 3.92 18.48
C GLY A 208 -7.96 2.80 19.23
N GLU A 209 -9.13 3.10 19.77
CA GLU A 209 -9.98 2.14 20.45
C GLU A 209 -11.28 1.93 19.66
N LEU A 210 -11.71 0.69 19.53
CA LEU A 210 -12.90 0.29 18.80
C LEU A 210 -13.84 -0.47 19.73
N LYS A 211 -15.14 -0.35 19.50
CA LYS A 211 -16.13 -1.23 20.15
C LYS A 211 -16.67 -2.22 19.13
N PRO A 212 -16.26 -3.51 19.20
CA PRO A 212 -16.85 -4.56 18.38
C PRO A 212 -18.38 -4.53 18.52
N LEU A 213 -19.10 -4.79 17.42
CA LEU A 213 -20.57 -4.83 17.37
C LEU A 213 -21.29 -3.49 17.60
N GLN A 214 -20.57 -2.38 17.67
CA GLN A 214 -21.13 -1.02 17.69
C GLN A 214 -20.73 -0.26 16.42
N LEU A 215 -21.48 0.77 16.10
CA LEU A 215 -21.19 1.69 14.99
C LEU A 215 -20.70 3.01 15.55
N LEU A 216 -19.79 3.69 14.86
CA LEU A 216 -19.33 5.03 15.19
C LEU A 216 -20.26 6.03 14.51
N ALA A 217 -21.00 6.81 15.29
CA ALA A 217 -21.75 7.96 14.79
C ALA A 217 -20.91 9.23 14.98
N ILE A 218 -20.53 9.87 13.88
CA ILE A 218 -19.87 11.16 13.85
C ILE A 218 -20.97 12.23 13.78
N ASP A 219 -21.06 13.06 14.81
CA ASP A 219 -22.12 14.04 15.00
C ASP A 219 -21.52 15.30 15.65
N ASP A 220 -21.85 16.47 15.10
CA ASP A 220 -21.37 17.77 15.58
C ASP A 220 -22.07 18.23 16.87
N GLU A 221 -23.04 17.45 17.38
CA GLU A 221 -23.65 17.69 18.69
C GLU A 221 -22.61 17.58 19.82
N ARG A 222 -21.99 18.73 20.13
CA ARG A 222 -21.00 18.90 21.20
C ARG A 222 -21.51 18.33 22.53
N GLN A 223 -20.77 17.35 23.04
CA GLN A 223 -20.76 16.89 24.44
C GLN A 223 -22.12 16.46 25.02
N LYS A 224 -22.55 15.24 24.67
CA LYS A 224 -23.38 14.40 25.54
C LYS A 224 -22.52 13.35 26.23
N ASP A 225 -23.01 12.77 27.33
CA ASP A 225 -22.33 11.67 28.03
C ASP A 225 -21.95 10.53 27.07
N GLY A 226 -20.70 10.07 27.17
CA GLY A 226 -20.12 9.01 26.34
C GLY A 226 -19.61 9.45 24.95
N SER A 227 -19.47 10.75 24.70
CA SER A 227 -18.76 11.25 23.52
C SER A 227 -17.28 10.89 23.55
N ILE A 228 -16.75 10.44 22.41
CA ILE A 228 -15.34 10.16 22.15
C ILE A 228 -14.84 11.07 21.04
N VAL A 229 -13.53 11.11 20.83
CA VAL A 229 -12.91 11.81 19.71
C VAL A 229 -12.60 10.79 18.62
N ASP A 230 -13.07 11.04 17.40
CA ASP A 230 -12.74 10.23 16.24
C ASP A 230 -11.21 10.25 15.98
N PRO A 231 -10.56 9.08 15.84
CA PRO A 231 -9.12 9.01 15.67
C PRO A 231 -8.62 9.57 14.33
N VAL A 232 -9.49 9.76 13.32
CA VAL A 232 -9.09 10.19 11.97
C VAL A 232 -9.12 11.70 11.83
N PHE A 233 -10.25 12.32 12.21
CA PHE A 233 -10.54 13.72 11.98
C PHE A 233 -10.51 14.56 13.26
N GLY A 234 -10.42 13.93 14.43
CA GLY A 234 -10.41 14.64 15.71
C GLY A 234 -11.77 15.27 16.06
N VAL A 235 -12.84 14.82 15.41
CA VAL A 235 -14.21 15.34 15.61
C VAL A 235 -14.94 14.56 16.71
N PRO A 236 -15.89 15.18 17.42
CA PRO A 236 -16.75 14.45 18.35
C PRO A 236 -17.50 13.31 17.66
N ALA A 237 -17.49 12.14 18.28
CA ALA A 237 -18.17 10.96 17.79
C ALA A 237 -18.68 10.12 18.97
N ARG A 238 -19.54 9.13 18.71
CA ARG A 238 -20.03 8.22 19.75
C ARG A 238 -20.28 6.83 19.21
N TRP A 239 -20.02 5.83 20.04
CA TRP A 239 -20.40 4.45 19.72
C TRP A 239 -21.89 4.23 19.99
N ILE A 240 -22.60 3.73 18.98
CA ILE A 240 -24.03 3.46 19.01
C ILE A 240 -24.31 1.99 18.70
N ASN A 241 -25.43 1.48 19.20
CA ASN A 241 -25.90 0.16 18.81
C ASN A 241 -26.40 0.19 17.35
N CYS A 242 -26.24 -0.90 16.61
CA CYS A 242 -26.72 -1.01 15.22
C CYS A 242 -28.20 -0.63 15.04
N ARG A 243 -29.05 -0.87 16.06
CA ARG A 243 -30.48 -0.49 16.03
C ARG A 243 -30.72 1.01 15.98
N ALA A 244 -29.79 1.83 16.46
CA ALA A 244 -29.91 3.28 16.48
C ALA A 244 -29.45 3.94 15.17
N ARG A 245 -28.90 3.18 14.21
CA ARG A 245 -28.37 3.69 12.93
C ARG A 245 -29.33 4.66 12.23
N SER A 246 -30.58 4.23 11.99
CA SER A 246 -31.58 5.03 11.27
C SER A 246 -32.06 6.26 12.05
N GLU A 247 -31.87 6.32 13.37
CA GLU A 247 -32.14 7.54 14.16
C GLU A 247 -31.06 8.59 13.93
N TYR A 248 -29.79 8.18 13.97
CA TYR A 248 -28.64 9.06 13.78
C TYR A 248 -28.50 9.54 12.34
N GLU A 249 -28.71 8.67 11.35
CA GLU A 249 -28.70 9.05 9.94
C GLU A 249 -29.80 10.09 9.62
N ARG A 250 -30.99 9.99 10.25
CA ARG A 250 -32.06 10.99 10.10
C ARG A 250 -31.73 12.33 10.75
N ARG A 251 -30.83 12.36 11.73
CA ARG A 251 -30.32 13.60 12.34
C ARG A 251 -29.19 14.25 11.53
N GLY A 252 -28.73 13.59 10.46
CA GLY A 252 -27.60 14.06 9.64
C GLY A 252 -26.24 13.58 10.12
N ALA A 253 -26.17 12.71 11.13
CA ALA A 253 -24.91 12.14 11.59
C ALA A 253 -24.39 11.08 10.59
N THR A 254 -23.07 11.02 10.43
CA THR A 254 -22.42 10.00 9.59
C THR A 254 -22.14 8.75 10.42
N VAL A 255 -22.73 7.61 10.05
CA VAL A 255 -22.58 6.35 10.79
C VAL A 255 -21.63 5.41 10.05
N VAL A 256 -20.58 4.97 10.74
CA VAL A 256 -19.45 4.22 10.18
C VAL A 256 -19.20 2.94 10.98
N GLU A 257 -18.79 1.86 10.31
CA GLU A 257 -18.44 0.57 10.93
C GLU A 257 -17.01 0.57 11.50
N PRO A 258 -16.70 -0.23 12.54
CA PRO A 258 -15.37 -0.28 13.14
C PRO A 258 -14.24 -0.56 12.13
N THR A 259 -14.47 -1.45 11.16
CA THR A 259 -13.47 -1.78 10.13
C THR A 259 -13.21 -0.62 9.17
N ALA A 260 -14.26 0.14 8.85
CA ALA A 260 -14.15 1.36 8.06
C ALA A 260 -13.40 2.47 8.83
N VAL A 261 -13.55 2.57 10.16
CA VAL A 261 -12.77 3.50 10.99
C VAL A 261 -11.28 3.17 10.89
N VAL A 262 -10.88 1.90 11.05
CA VAL A 262 -9.48 1.46 10.91
C VAL A 262 -8.96 1.73 9.50
N ALA A 263 -9.72 1.40 8.47
CA ALA A 263 -9.32 1.61 7.08
C ALA A 263 -9.12 3.11 6.75
N THR A 264 -10.00 3.97 7.25
CA THR A 264 -9.89 5.43 7.04
C THR A 264 -8.70 5.99 7.81
N HIS A 265 -8.49 5.55 9.05
CA HIS A 265 -7.33 5.94 9.84
C HIS A 265 -6.02 5.51 9.16
N LEU A 266 -5.96 4.26 8.69
CA LEU A 266 -4.82 3.73 7.94
C LEU A 266 -4.55 4.53 6.68
N THR A 267 -5.60 4.93 5.95
CA THR A 267 -5.47 5.81 4.78
C THR A 267 -4.83 7.13 5.17
N ASN A 268 -5.30 7.79 6.23
CA ASN A 268 -4.75 9.08 6.67
C ASN A 268 -3.27 8.95 7.09
N VAL A 269 -2.92 7.89 7.82
CA VAL A 269 -1.53 7.59 8.21
C VAL A 269 -0.65 7.36 6.98
N ILE A 270 -1.12 6.59 6.00
CA ILE A 270 -0.39 6.35 4.74
C ILE A 270 -0.16 7.65 3.97
N LEU A 271 -1.18 8.50 3.86
CA LEU A 271 -1.07 9.80 3.19
C LEU A 271 -0.11 10.74 3.92
N HIS A 272 -0.15 10.77 5.26
CA HIS A 272 0.74 11.58 6.07
C HIS A 272 2.21 11.13 5.96
N HIS A 273 2.44 9.82 5.86
CA HIS A 273 3.79 9.23 5.75
C HIS A 273 4.17 8.81 4.33
N ALA A 274 3.49 9.32 3.30
CA ALA A 274 3.66 8.90 1.90
C ALA A 274 5.13 9.01 1.42
N LYS A 275 5.81 10.09 1.81
CA LYS A 275 7.25 10.31 1.53
C LYS A 275 8.15 9.21 2.12
N SER A 276 7.85 8.73 3.32
CA SER A 276 8.61 7.67 4.00
C SER A 276 8.33 6.29 3.39
N LEU A 277 7.08 6.08 2.95
CA LEU A 277 6.64 4.86 2.30
C LEU A 277 7.25 4.68 0.90
N LEU A 278 7.54 5.78 0.19
CA LEU A 278 8.22 5.73 -1.10
C LEU A 278 9.62 5.11 -0.97
N SER A 279 9.71 3.83 -1.36
CA SER A 279 10.97 3.10 -1.34
C SER A 279 11.80 3.38 -2.59
N TYR A 280 13.12 3.18 -2.48
CA TYR A 280 13.99 3.24 -3.64
C TYR A 280 13.64 2.14 -4.68
N GLY A 281 13.18 0.97 -4.22
CA GLY A 281 12.65 -0.08 -5.09
C GLY A 281 11.40 0.37 -5.85
N ALA A 282 10.44 1.00 -5.17
CA ALA A 282 9.22 1.51 -5.77
C ALA A 282 9.49 2.56 -6.87
N VAL A 283 10.50 3.42 -6.70
CA VAL A 283 10.92 4.35 -7.76
C VAL A 283 11.53 3.61 -8.96
N ARG A 284 12.25 2.52 -8.73
CA ARG A 284 12.75 1.67 -9.83
C ARG A 284 11.61 0.98 -10.56
N ASP A 285 10.66 0.41 -9.82
CA ASP A 285 9.47 -0.25 -10.40
C ASP A 285 8.67 0.76 -11.26
N LEU A 286 8.48 1.99 -10.78
CA LEU A 286 7.86 3.07 -11.55
C LEU A 286 8.63 3.42 -12.82
N LEU A 287 9.98 3.46 -12.76
CA LEU A 287 10.82 3.69 -13.94
C LEU A 287 10.77 2.51 -14.93
N ASP A 288 10.68 1.28 -14.44
CA ASP A 288 10.55 0.08 -15.27
C ASP A 288 9.19 0.04 -15.99
N GLU A 289 8.11 0.42 -15.31
CA GLU A 289 6.80 0.62 -15.95
C GLU A 289 6.87 1.75 -17.01
N LEU A 290 7.50 2.88 -16.68
CA LEU A 290 7.69 3.99 -17.61
C LEU A 290 8.54 3.61 -18.83
N ARG A 291 9.49 2.67 -18.70
CA ARG A 291 10.26 2.15 -19.85
C ARG A 291 9.38 1.40 -20.85
N THR A 292 8.29 0.79 -20.41
CA THR A 292 7.37 0.10 -21.32
C THR A 292 6.55 1.08 -22.17
N THR A 293 6.23 2.25 -21.62
CA THR A 293 5.38 3.26 -22.27
C THR A 293 6.19 4.33 -23.01
N ALA A 294 7.28 4.82 -22.42
CA ALA A 294 8.16 5.88 -22.93
C ALA A 294 9.65 5.50 -22.78
N PRO A 295 10.15 4.46 -23.49
CA PRO A 295 11.52 3.98 -23.33
C PRO A 295 12.59 5.03 -23.63
N ARG A 296 12.37 5.86 -24.65
CA ARG A 296 13.32 6.92 -25.06
C ARG A 296 13.50 7.99 -23.98
N LEU A 297 12.40 8.37 -23.33
CA LEU A 297 12.45 9.37 -22.25
C LEU A 297 13.35 8.90 -21.10
N VAL A 298 13.18 7.63 -20.70
CA VAL A 298 13.95 7.05 -19.59
C VAL A 298 15.41 6.84 -19.98
N SER A 299 15.69 6.35 -21.19
CA SER A 299 17.08 6.11 -21.64
C SER A 299 17.90 7.40 -21.75
N ASP A 300 17.26 8.49 -22.17
CA ASP A 300 17.96 9.75 -22.45
C ASP A 300 18.18 10.55 -21.15
N LEU A 301 17.21 10.51 -20.23
CA LEU A 301 17.28 11.29 -18.98
C LEU A 301 17.90 10.53 -17.80
N VAL A 302 17.63 9.24 -17.63
CA VAL A 302 18.05 8.48 -16.43
C VAL A 302 19.14 7.47 -16.79
N PRO A 303 20.27 7.42 -16.05
CA PRO A 303 20.64 8.19 -14.86
C PRO A 303 21.43 9.48 -15.16
N ASN A 304 21.72 9.77 -16.43
CA ASN A 304 22.74 10.76 -16.81
C ASN A 304 22.34 12.21 -16.51
N VAL A 305 21.12 12.61 -16.86
CA VAL A 305 20.60 13.96 -16.62
C VAL A 305 19.92 14.03 -15.25
N VAL A 306 19.14 12.99 -14.93
CA VAL A 306 18.38 12.88 -13.68
C VAL A 306 18.86 11.65 -12.90
N PRO A 307 19.70 11.84 -11.88
CA PRO A 307 20.07 10.76 -10.98
C PRO A 307 18.85 10.24 -10.22
N VAL A 308 18.74 8.91 -10.07
CA VAL A 308 17.64 8.27 -9.33
C VAL A 308 17.45 8.83 -7.91
N PRO A 309 18.50 9.18 -7.13
CA PRO A 309 18.31 9.81 -5.82
C PRO A 309 17.63 11.18 -5.88
N VAL A 310 17.88 11.96 -6.94
CA VAL A 310 17.21 13.26 -7.16
C VAL A 310 15.74 13.04 -7.47
N LEU A 311 15.44 12.08 -8.37
CA LEU A 311 14.06 11.70 -8.69
C LEU A 311 13.30 11.23 -7.43
N HIS A 312 13.89 10.32 -6.64
CA HIS A 312 13.29 9.83 -5.40
C HIS A 312 13.00 10.96 -4.41
N ARG A 313 13.90 11.94 -4.27
CA ARG A 313 13.70 13.11 -3.42
C ARG A 313 12.55 13.99 -3.91
N VAL A 314 12.51 14.31 -5.21
CA VAL A 314 11.44 15.16 -5.79
C VAL A 314 10.08 14.48 -5.68
N LEU A 315 9.97 13.20 -6.07
CA LEU A 315 8.73 12.42 -5.93
C LEU A 315 8.28 12.34 -4.46
N GLY A 316 9.21 12.11 -3.54
CA GLY A 316 8.93 12.08 -2.11
C GLY A 316 8.38 13.41 -1.58
N GLN A 317 8.93 14.55 -2.03
CA GLN A 317 8.44 15.88 -1.64
C GLN A 317 7.06 16.20 -2.25
N LEU A 318 6.82 15.81 -3.50
CA LEU A 318 5.50 15.92 -4.12
C LEU A 318 4.44 15.12 -3.34
N LEU A 319 4.76 13.87 -2.98
CA LEU A 319 3.89 13.02 -2.18
C LEU A 319 3.65 13.55 -0.75
N GLU A 320 4.65 14.20 -0.14
CA GLU A 320 4.52 14.86 1.16
C GLU A 320 3.42 15.92 1.16
N GLU A 321 3.26 16.61 0.03
CA GLU A 321 2.24 17.62 -0.21
C GLU A 321 0.97 17.05 -0.89
N ARG A 322 0.81 15.72 -0.87
CA ARG A 322 -0.31 14.96 -1.47
C ARG A 322 -0.50 15.21 -2.97
N VAL A 323 0.58 15.52 -3.68
CA VAL A 323 0.56 15.68 -5.14
C VAL A 323 0.64 14.32 -5.81
N PRO A 324 -0.29 13.99 -6.74
CA PRO A 324 -0.22 12.76 -7.50
C PRO A 324 1.05 12.68 -8.37
N ILE A 325 1.75 11.55 -8.31
CA ILE A 325 2.93 11.25 -9.12
C ILE A 325 2.65 10.27 -10.27
N ARG A 326 1.37 10.04 -10.59
CA ARG A 326 0.93 9.11 -11.65
C ARG A 326 1.51 9.48 -13.01
N GLN A 327 1.56 10.77 -13.32
CA GLN A 327 2.15 11.30 -14.55
C GLN A 327 3.69 11.42 -14.40
N CYS A 328 4.35 10.32 -14.03
CA CYS A 328 5.79 10.30 -13.76
C CYS A 328 6.62 10.73 -14.98
N GLY A 329 6.15 10.47 -16.21
CA GLY A 329 6.81 10.93 -17.44
C GLY A 329 6.93 12.45 -17.50
N MET A 330 5.85 13.18 -17.19
CA MET A 330 5.85 14.65 -17.19
C MET A 330 6.75 15.22 -16.09
N ILE A 331 6.71 14.61 -14.90
CA ILE A 331 7.59 14.98 -13.80
C ILE A 331 9.05 14.78 -14.20
N LEU A 332 9.37 13.66 -14.85
CA LEU A 332 10.73 13.35 -15.31
C LEU A 332 11.22 14.34 -16.39
N GLU A 333 10.36 14.72 -17.34
CA GLU A 333 10.66 15.74 -18.35
C GLU A 333 10.95 17.10 -17.71
N SER A 334 10.12 17.51 -16.75
CA SER A 334 10.30 18.77 -16.02
C SER A 334 11.60 18.76 -15.21
N ILE A 335 11.90 17.68 -14.49
CA ILE A 335 13.18 17.56 -13.78
C ILE A 335 14.34 17.61 -14.78
N GLY A 336 14.25 16.91 -15.91
CA GLY A 336 15.28 16.92 -16.95
C GLY A 336 15.55 18.30 -17.55
N ARG A 337 14.53 19.17 -17.62
CA ARG A 337 14.65 20.55 -18.12
C ARG A 337 15.48 21.45 -17.20
N HIS A 338 15.32 21.29 -15.89
CA HIS A 338 15.87 22.18 -14.87
C HIS A 338 17.05 21.56 -14.09
N ALA A 339 17.29 20.25 -14.24
CA ALA A 339 18.32 19.52 -13.51
C ALA A 339 19.72 20.11 -13.74
N GLY A 340 20.47 20.29 -12.65
CA GLY A 340 21.84 20.82 -12.67
C GLY A 340 21.96 22.33 -12.86
N GLN A 341 20.85 23.04 -13.12
CA GLN A 341 20.83 24.50 -13.28
C GLN A 341 20.45 25.23 -12.00
N VAL A 342 19.60 24.60 -11.18
CA VAL A 342 19.01 25.18 -9.96
C VAL A 342 19.27 24.28 -8.75
N ASP A 343 19.07 24.83 -7.55
CA ASP A 343 19.13 24.06 -6.32
C ASP A 343 17.89 23.14 -6.15
N ALA A 344 17.89 22.31 -5.12
CA ALA A 344 16.83 21.31 -4.93
C ALA A 344 15.47 21.93 -4.55
N GLU A 345 15.45 23.09 -3.89
CA GLU A 345 14.20 23.74 -3.47
C GLU A 345 13.54 24.45 -4.65
N GLU A 346 14.34 25.17 -5.45
CA GLU A 346 13.91 25.81 -6.67
C GLU A 346 13.52 24.79 -7.75
N LEU A 347 14.24 23.66 -7.83
CA LEU A 347 13.85 22.55 -8.71
C LEU A 347 12.44 22.06 -8.39
N LEU A 348 12.12 21.84 -7.11
CA LEU A 348 10.79 21.39 -6.71
C LEU A 348 9.72 22.44 -7.07
N ARG A 349 10.00 23.72 -6.86
CA ARG A 349 9.10 24.81 -7.22
C ARG A 349 8.80 24.82 -8.73
N LEU A 350 9.83 24.76 -9.56
CA LEU A 350 9.68 24.73 -11.02
C LEU A 350 8.93 23.48 -11.50
N VAL A 351 9.21 22.31 -10.92
CA VAL A 351 8.50 21.05 -11.22
C VAL A 351 7.02 21.16 -10.88
N ARG A 352 6.67 21.80 -9.77
CA ARG A 352 5.27 22.04 -9.38
C ARG A 352 4.56 22.97 -10.37
N VAL A 353 5.21 24.06 -10.79
CA VAL A 353 4.66 24.99 -11.80
C VAL A 353 4.42 24.27 -13.14
N ASP A 354 5.38 23.48 -13.60
CA ASP A 354 5.25 22.67 -14.81
C ASP A 354 4.10 21.62 -14.70
N CYS A 355 3.81 21.16 -13.47
CA CYS A 355 2.73 20.21 -13.15
C CYS A 355 1.44 20.89 -12.65
N SER A 356 1.26 22.19 -12.86
CA SER A 356 0.12 22.99 -12.40
C SER A 356 -1.25 22.38 -12.69
N HIS A 357 -1.45 21.79 -13.87
CA HIS A 357 -2.70 21.10 -14.24
C HIS A 357 -2.98 19.85 -13.38
N ILE A 358 -1.97 19.10 -12.96
CA ILE A 358 -2.11 17.96 -12.03
C ILE A 358 -2.47 18.48 -10.64
N LEU A 359 -1.79 19.55 -10.20
CA LEU A 359 -2.04 20.19 -8.91
C LEU A 359 -3.46 20.74 -8.83
N CYS A 360 -3.86 21.58 -9.77
CA CYS A 360 -5.21 22.16 -9.82
C CYS A 360 -6.26 21.06 -9.89
N GLY A 361 -6.07 20.06 -10.76
CA GLY A 361 -7.02 18.95 -10.91
C GLY A 361 -7.22 18.10 -9.64
N ALA A 362 -6.24 18.07 -8.73
CA ALA A 362 -6.38 17.37 -7.45
C ALA A 362 -7.28 18.11 -6.44
N TYR A 363 -7.43 19.44 -6.60
CA TYR A 363 -8.21 20.30 -5.69
C TYR A 363 -9.47 20.90 -6.34
N CYS A 364 -9.68 20.67 -7.65
CA CYS A 364 -10.89 21.10 -8.33
C CYS A 364 -12.09 20.27 -7.86
N ASP A 365 -13.24 20.93 -7.72
CA ASP A 365 -14.50 20.24 -7.51
C ASP A 365 -14.91 19.45 -8.77
N GLY A 366 -15.90 18.56 -8.66
CA GLY A 366 -16.40 17.76 -9.80
C GLY A 366 -16.93 18.57 -11.00
N VAL A 367 -17.08 19.89 -10.85
CA VAL A 367 -17.49 20.85 -11.89
C VAL A 367 -16.28 21.56 -12.54
N GLY A 368 -15.07 21.37 -12.01
CA GLY A 368 -13.83 21.98 -12.52
C GLY A 368 -13.51 23.37 -11.96
N VAL A 369 -14.22 23.81 -10.91
CA VAL A 369 -13.95 25.06 -10.20
C VAL A 369 -12.97 24.79 -9.07
N LEU A 370 -11.90 25.59 -8.99
CA LEU A 370 -10.93 25.55 -7.90
C LEU A 370 -11.33 26.59 -6.86
N ARG A 371 -11.81 26.12 -5.72
CA ARG A 371 -12.14 26.98 -4.58
C ARG A 371 -10.91 27.21 -3.72
N VAL A 372 -10.60 28.46 -3.43
CA VAL A 372 -9.37 28.82 -2.71
C VAL A 372 -9.64 29.81 -1.59
N VAL A 373 -8.74 29.81 -0.61
CA VAL A 373 -8.63 30.88 0.39
C VAL A 373 -7.40 31.71 0.04
N VAL A 374 -7.58 33.02 -0.15
CA VAL A 374 -6.49 33.90 -0.56
C VAL A 374 -5.82 34.50 0.68
N LEU A 375 -4.49 34.51 0.70
CA LEU A 375 -3.74 35.24 1.72
C LEU A 375 -3.66 36.72 1.34
N ASP A 376 -4.08 37.62 2.23
CA ASP A 376 -4.01 39.05 1.95
C ASP A 376 -2.57 39.57 1.90
N CYS A 377 -2.32 40.61 1.10
CA CYS A 377 -0.99 41.19 0.92
C CYS A 377 -0.30 41.56 2.25
N GLU A 378 -1.05 42.10 3.22
CA GLU A 378 -0.49 42.45 4.52
C GLU A 378 -0.14 41.22 5.36
N ALA A 379 -0.96 40.18 5.28
CA ALA A 379 -0.71 38.91 5.96
C ALA A 379 0.53 38.22 5.39
N GLU A 380 0.66 38.22 4.06
CA GLU A 380 1.81 37.71 3.33
C GLU A 380 3.09 38.46 3.70
N HIS A 381 3.06 39.80 3.71
CA HIS A 381 4.22 40.60 4.11
C HIS A 381 4.66 40.33 5.57
N LYS A 382 3.71 40.13 6.49
CA LYS A 382 4.03 39.73 7.87
C LYS A 382 4.68 38.34 7.92
N LEU A 383 4.19 37.40 7.13
CA LEU A 383 4.76 36.04 7.04
C LEU A 383 6.14 36.06 6.40
N GLU A 384 6.39 36.92 5.41
CA GLU A 384 7.73 37.14 4.84
C GLU A 384 8.71 37.72 5.86
N GLN A 385 8.28 38.66 6.70
CA GLN A 385 9.11 39.20 7.78
C GLN A 385 9.47 38.11 8.80
N VAL A 386 8.54 37.21 9.09
CA VAL A 386 8.78 36.06 9.98
C VAL A 386 9.72 35.03 9.33
N TYR A 387 9.55 34.80 8.01
CA TYR A 387 10.41 33.91 7.23
C TYR A 387 11.85 34.43 7.13
N THR A 388 12.03 35.71 6.81
CA THR A 388 13.36 36.34 6.65
C THR A 388 14.02 36.68 7.98
N GLY A 389 13.23 36.91 9.03
CA GLY A 389 13.69 37.35 10.34
C GLY A 389 14.48 36.33 11.17
N GLY A 390 14.52 35.05 10.79
CA GLY A 390 15.38 33.99 11.35
C GLY A 390 15.33 33.81 12.88
N GLU A 391 14.79 32.68 13.38
CA GLU A 391 14.82 32.17 14.79
C GLU A 391 14.41 33.10 15.96
N THR A 392 14.31 34.41 15.76
CA THR A 392 14.30 35.39 16.85
C THR A 392 12.94 35.53 17.52
N ASP A 393 11.86 35.02 16.91
CA ASP A 393 10.56 34.98 17.59
C ASP A 393 9.73 33.73 17.23
N THR A 394 10.16 32.58 17.74
CA THR A 394 9.42 31.31 17.63
C THR A 394 7.99 31.45 18.18
N ARG A 395 7.77 32.34 19.17
CA ARG A 395 6.44 32.58 19.76
C ARG A 395 5.56 33.39 18.83
N GLN A 396 6.07 34.48 18.25
CA GLN A 396 5.33 35.26 17.26
C GLN A 396 5.02 34.41 16.01
N THR A 397 5.98 33.61 15.54
CA THR A 397 5.77 32.67 14.43
C THR A 397 4.62 31.71 14.74
N ALA A 398 4.64 31.08 15.92
CA ALA A 398 3.59 30.14 16.33
C ALA A 398 2.22 30.83 16.45
N ALA A 399 2.17 32.05 16.99
CA ALA A 399 0.94 32.83 17.12
C ALA A 399 0.35 33.20 15.75
N THR A 400 1.18 33.67 14.82
CA THR A 400 0.76 34.00 13.46
C THR A 400 0.24 32.77 12.73
N ILE A 401 0.96 31.65 12.78
CA ILE A 401 0.55 30.39 12.15
C ILE A 401 -0.74 29.85 12.78
N ALA A 402 -0.92 29.97 14.11
CA ALA A 402 -2.15 29.59 14.78
C ALA A 402 -3.34 30.43 14.30
N SER A 403 -3.15 31.74 14.13
CA SER A 403 -4.19 32.64 13.60
C SER A 403 -4.58 32.28 12.17
N VAL A 404 -3.62 31.97 11.29
CA VAL A 404 -3.90 31.49 9.93
C VAL A 404 -4.72 30.20 9.96
N LYS A 405 -4.36 29.24 10.83
CA LYS A 405 -5.10 27.97 10.97
C LYS A 405 -6.53 28.16 11.46
N GLU A 406 -6.73 29.09 12.39
CA GLU A 406 -8.04 29.41 12.95
C GLU A 406 -8.94 30.05 11.88
N GLN A 407 -8.46 31.10 11.22
CA GLN A 407 -9.21 31.76 10.14
C GLN A 407 -9.53 30.81 8.98
N TRP A 408 -8.58 29.95 8.59
CA TRP A 408 -8.83 28.93 7.58
C TRP A 408 -9.95 27.98 8.01
N ARG A 409 -9.95 27.53 9.27
CA ARG A 409 -11.00 26.64 9.81
C ARG A 409 -12.37 27.30 9.87
N ASP A 410 -12.42 28.59 10.16
CA ASP A 410 -13.68 29.36 10.21
C ASP A 410 -14.23 29.66 8.81
N THR A 411 -13.36 29.71 7.80
CA THR A 411 -13.74 30.01 6.41
C THR A 411 -14.17 28.76 5.63
N VAL A 412 -13.67 27.59 6.02
CA VAL A 412 -13.74 26.38 5.21
C VAL A 412 -14.61 25.31 5.88
N ASP A 413 -15.73 24.97 5.24
CA ASP A 413 -16.63 23.90 5.69
C ASP A 413 -16.08 22.48 5.41
N SER A 414 -15.14 22.34 4.47
CA SER A 414 -14.64 21.04 4.01
C SER A 414 -13.12 20.96 3.98
N ASN A 415 -12.56 19.92 4.61
CA ASN A 415 -11.13 19.66 4.60
C ASN A 415 -10.64 19.45 3.16
N GLY A 416 -9.81 20.36 2.64
CA GLY A 416 -9.22 20.23 1.30
C GLY A 416 -9.04 21.54 0.54
N THR A 417 -9.68 22.63 0.96
CA THR A 417 -9.54 23.94 0.30
C THR A 417 -8.11 24.49 0.45
N PRO A 418 -7.38 24.69 -0.66
CA PRO A 418 -6.02 25.22 -0.62
C PRO A 418 -5.98 26.70 -0.24
N ILE A 419 -4.92 27.08 0.47
CA ILE A 419 -4.52 28.49 0.64
C ILE A 419 -3.63 28.90 -0.54
N VAL A 420 -3.93 30.02 -1.18
CA VAL A 420 -3.12 30.59 -2.27
C VAL A 420 -2.25 31.72 -1.75
N VAL A 421 -0.97 31.64 -2.09
CA VAL A 421 0.10 32.60 -1.77
C VAL A 421 0.64 33.19 -3.07
N LYS A 422 1.06 34.46 -3.08
CA LYS A 422 1.62 35.12 -4.27
C LYS A 422 3.10 34.81 -4.43
N ASP A 423 3.86 34.84 -3.34
CA ASP A 423 5.28 34.49 -3.36
C ASP A 423 5.50 32.96 -3.27
N GLY A 424 5.98 32.40 -4.38
CA GLY A 424 6.36 30.98 -4.46
C GLY A 424 7.49 30.56 -3.51
N ARG A 425 8.30 31.50 -3.02
CA ARG A 425 9.36 31.22 -2.03
C ARG A 425 8.82 31.01 -0.63
N LEU A 426 7.73 31.70 -0.28
CA LEU A 426 7.07 31.59 1.02
C LEU A 426 6.29 30.26 1.15
N ARG A 427 5.71 29.79 0.04
CA ARG A 427 4.87 28.59 -0.05
C ARG A 427 5.44 27.33 0.65
N PRO A 428 6.65 26.83 0.36
CA PRO A 428 7.19 25.63 1.00
C PRO A 428 7.40 25.78 2.51
N TRP A 429 7.79 26.97 2.96
CA TRP A 429 7.96 27.27 4.38
C TRP A 429 6.61 27.31 5.10
N LEU A 430 5.63 28.02 4.52
CA LEU A 430 4.29 28.14 5.08
C LEU A 430 3.59 26.79 5.17
N TRP A 431 3.65 25.99 4.10
CA TRP A 431 3.11 24.63 4.08
C TRP A 431 3.69 23.77 5.21
N ARG A 432 5.01 23.79 5.40
CA ARG A 432 5.68 23.06 6.50
C ARG A 432 5.19 23.53 7.86
N LYS A 433 5.08 24.84 8.08
CA LYS A 433 4.65 25.39 9.38
C LYS A 433 3.18 25.16 9.69
N LEU A 434 2.31 25.20 8.68
CA LEU A 434 0.89 24.90 8.83
C LEU A 434 0.67 23.41 9.13
N ASN A 435 1.45 22.53 8.49
CA ASN A 435 1.29 21.09 8.65
C ASN A 435 2.16 20.50 9.77
N GLU A 436 3.01 21.31 10.40
CA GLU A 436 3.75 20.94 11.60
C GLU A 436 2.76 20.63 12.75
N ARG A 437 2.72 19.36 13.17
CA ARG A 437 1.91 18.83 14.28
C ARG A 437 0.38 18.93 14.09
N SER A 438 -0.09 19.15 12.86
CA SER A 438 -1.52 19.20 12.56
C SER A 438 -2.04 17.82 12.14
N VAL A 439 -3.21 17.43 12.65
CA VAL A 439 -3.91 16.19 12.23
C VAL A 439 -4.50 16.35 10.83
N THR A 440 -4.99 17.55 10.50
CA THR A 440 -5.52 17.90 9.17
C THR A 440 -4.43 18.57 8.35
N SER A 441 -4.19 18.06 7.14
CA SER A 441 -3.27 18.70 6.19
C SER A 441 -3.96 19.86 5.49
N ILE A 442 -3.38 21.06 5.58
CA ILE A 442 -3.80 22.27 4.88
C ILE A 442 -2.96 22.39 3.60
N PRO A 443 -3.57 22.28 2.41
CA PRO A 443 -2.86 22.47 1.16
C PRO A 443 -2.48 23.95 0.97
N VAL A 444 -1.32 24.19 0.38
CA VAL A 444 -0.83 25.55 0.06
C VAL A 444 -0.34 25.55 -1.38
N LEU A 445 -0.91 26.44 -2.19
CA LEU A 445 -0.58 26.66 -3.59
C LEU A 445 0.04 28.04 -3.79
N CYS A 446 0.85 28.17 -4.85
CA CYS A 446 1.33 29.47 -5.33
C CYS A 446 0.42 29.99 -6.45
N GLU A 447 0.34 31.30 -6.64
CA GLU A 447 -0.32 31.93 -7.80
C GLU A 447 0.29 31.42 -9.13
N ASP A 448 1.61 31.21 -9.18
CA ASP A 448 2.31 30.62 -10.34
C ASP A 448 1.87 29.18 -10.65
N GLU A 449 1.30 28.45 -9.67
CA GLU A 449 0.84 27.06 -9.84
C GLU A 449 -0.60 26.99 -10.37
N LEU A 450 -1.29 28.13 -10.51
CA LEU A 450 -2.66 28.19 -11.01
C LEU A 450 -2.67 28.19 -12.55
N VAL A 451 -3.40 27.24 -13.13
CA VAL A 451 -3.57 27.20 -14.59
C VAL A 451 -4.57 28.25 -15.02
N ALA A 452 -4.22 29.08 -15.99
CA ALA A 452 -5.08 30.15 -16.51
C ALA A 452 -6.46 29.68 -17.05
N SER A 453 -6.59 28.39 -17.39
CA SER A 453 -7.85 27.79 -17.85
C SER A 453 -8.77 27.33 -16.71
N THR A 454 -8.30 27.32 -15.47
CA THR A 454 -9.08 26.87 -14.31
C THR A 454 -9.88 28.05 -13.75
N GLU A 455 -11.18 27.88 -13.56
CA GLU A 455 -11.99 28.89 -12.88
C GLU A 455 -11.66 28.86 -11.39
N VAL A 456 -11.20 29.99 -10.85
CA VAL A 456 -10.81 30.14 -9.44
C VAL A 456 -11.88 30.94 -8.70
N GLU A 457 -12.47 30.36 -7.67
CA GLU A 457 -13.44 30.99 -6.80
C GLU A 457 -12.81 31.23 -5.42
N SER A 458 -12.74 32.49 -4.99
CA SER A 458 -12.23 32.84 -3.65
C SER A 458 -13.36 32.74 -2.63
N ILE A 459 -13.29 31.76 -1.72
CA ILE A 459 -14.28 31.59 -0.65
C ILE A 459 -14.09 32.65 0.46
N GLY A 460 -12.84 33.06 0.69
CA GLY A 460 -12.52 34.07 1.70
C GLY A 460 -11.06 34.49 1.66
N SER A 461 -10.71 35.49 2.47
CA SER A 461 -9.34 35.97 2.62
C SER A 461 -8.87 35.85 4.07
N ILE A 462 -7.58 35.59 4.26
CA ILE A 462 -6.93 35.52 5.58
C ILE A 462 -6.18 36.83 5.80
N SER A 463 -6.61 37.60 6.81
CA SER A 463 -6.03 38.88 7.19
C SER A 463 -5.41 38.77 8.59
N LEU A 464 -4.12 39.05 8.73
CA LEU A 464 -3.42 39.06 10.01
C LEU A 464 -3.47 40.46 10.65
N GLU A 465 -4.64 41.07 10.77
CA GLU A 465 -4.77 42.29 11.56
C GLU A 465 -4.73 41.94 13.05
N SER A 466 -3.98 42.73 13.83
CA SER A 466 -4.06 42.68 15.28
C SER A 466 -5.50 43.02 15.68
N SER A 467 -6.17 42.14 16.41
CA SER A 467 -7.48 42.39 17.00
C SER A 467 -7.45 43.63 17.90
N HIS A 468 -7.64 44.80 17.29
CA HIS A 468 -7.80 46.10 17.95
C HIS A 468 -8.58 47.05 17.03
N ALA A 469 -9.78 46.65 16.59
CA ALA A 469 -10.78 47.58 16.06
C ALA A 469 -12.18 46.92 15.95
N SER A 470 -12.71 46.41 17.07
CA SER A 470 -14.17 46.22 17.21
C SER A 470 -14.67 47.13 18.32
N GLU A 471 -14.45 48.43 18.16
CA GLU A 471 -15.21 49.52 18.78
C GLU A 471 -14.64 50.83 18.21
N ARG A 472 -15.50 51.64 17.58
CA ARG A 472 -15.24 52.93 16.91
C ARG A 472 -14.93 52.85 15.41
N ASP A 473 -15.97 52.61 14.62
CA ASP A 473 -16.33 53.57 13.58
C ASP A 473 -17.81 53.44 13.20
N GLU A 474 -18.68 53.59 14.21
CA GLU A 474 -19.96 54.24 13.98
C GLU A 474 -19.73 55.74 14.05
N ARG A 475 -20.11 56.43 12.96
CA ARG A 475 -20.13 57.88 12.74
C ARG A 475 -18.83 58.44 12.15
N VAL A 476 -18.88 58.82 10.87
CA VAL A 476 -19.21 60.19 10.43
C VAL A 476 -19.22 60.23 8.89
N LEU A 477 -20.40 60.40 8.29
CA LEU A 477 -20.53 61.05 6.97
C LEU A 477 -20.28 62.56 7.17
N PRO A 478 -19.65 63.26 6.22
CA PRO A 478 -20.41 64.32 5.58
C PRO A 478 -20.07 64.54 4.09
N ARG A 479 -20.94 65.35 3.47
CA ARG A 479 -20.89 65.89 2.11
C ARG A 479 -19.55 66.52 1.72
#